data_AF-A0AAD5EHF0-F1
#
_entry.id   AF-A0AAD5EHF0-F1
#
_cell.length_a   1.000
_cell.length_b   1.000
_cell.length_c   1.000
_cell.angle_alpha   90.00
_cell.angle_beta   90.00
_cell.angle_gamma   90.00
#
_symmetry.space_group_name_H-M   'P 1'
#
loop_
_entity.id
_entity.type
_entity.pdbx_description
1 polymer ?
#
loop_
_entity_poly.entity_id
_entity_poly.type
_entity_poly.pdbx_seq_one_letter_code
_entity_poly.pdbx_strand_id
1 'polypeptide(L)' 'WLGPILWAVPKKKTSHSKKRMRASNKGLKQAENITSCPACGNAKLMHHVCRHCYQEIK' A
#
# COMPACT_ATOMS: atom_id res chain seq x y z
N TRP A 1 40.23 20.91 12.30
CA TRP A 1 39.38 19.79 12.75
C TRP A 1 37.89 20.14 12.54
N LEU A 2 37.50 20.48 11.31
CA LEU A 2 36.10 20.66 10.93
C LEU A 2 35.89 19.82 9.67
N GLY A 3 35.64 18.52 9.86
CA GLY A 3 35.30 17.62 8.78
C GLY A 3 33.96 18.03 8.15
N PRO A 4 33.76 17.83 6.83
CA PRO A 4 32.54 18.25 6.16
C PRO A 4 31.34 17.56 6.79
N ILE A 5 30.34 18.37 7.15
CA ILE A 5 29.21 18.08 8.04
C ILE A 5 28.37 16.85 7.63
N LEU A 6 28.54 16.23 6.45
CA LEU A 6 27.79 15.05 6.02
C LEU A 6 28.60 14.13 5.09
N TRP A 7 28.91 12.90 5.54
CA TRP A 7 29.59 11.90 4.70
C TRP A 7 28.67 11.18 3.71
N ALA A 8 27.36 11.10 3.98
CA ALA A 8 26.39 10.43 3.12
C ALA A 8 25.24 11.36 2.72
N VAL A 9 25.45 12.13 1.65
CA VAL A 9 24.41 12.97 1.03
C VAL A 9 24.31 12.71 -0.47
N PRO A 10 23.11 12.83 -1.06
CA PRO A 10 22.96 12.76 -2.50
C PRO A 10 23.70 13.94 -3.15
N LYS A 11 24.78 13.63 -3.89
CA LYS A 11 25.61 14.65 -4.54
C LYS A 11 24.86 15.46 -5.61
N LYS A 12 23.80 14.88 -6.20
CA LYS A 12 23.03 15.46 -7.31
C LYS A 12 21.55 15.09 -7.18
N LYS A 13 20.68 15.97 -7.68
CA LYS A 13 19.24 15.72 -7.82
C LYS A 13 18.98 14.59 -8.81
N THR A 14 18.06 13.68 -8.48
CA THR A 14 17.62 12.62 -9.40
C THR A 14 16.82 13.21 -10.57
N SER A 15 17.10 12.78 -11.80
CA SER A 15 16.33 13.20 -12.98
C SER A 15 14.90 12.66 -12.95
N HIS A 16 14.00 13.31 -13.69
CA HIS A 16 12.59 12.91 -13.79
C HIS A 16 12.44 11.47 -14.28
N SER A 17 13.21 11.08 -15.32
CA SER A 17 13.23 9.72 -15.86
C SER A 17 13.66 8.68 -14.81
N LYS A 18 14.77 8.92 -14.11
CA LYS A 18 15.27 8.02 -13.04
C LYS A 18 14.29 7.89 -11.87
N LYS A 19 13.56 8.97 -11.53
CA LYS A 19 12.50 8.93 -10.52
C LYS A 19 11.32 8.07 -10.97
N ARG A 20 10.82 8.26 -12.21
CA ARG A 20 9.69 7.48 -12.75
C ARG A 20 10.01 6.00 -12.91
N MET A 21 11.19 5.67 -13.42
CA MET A 21 11.64 4.28 -13.56
C MET A 21 11.70 3.56 -12.21
N ARG A 22 12.11 4.24 -11.14
CA ARG A 22 12.11 3.66 -9.79
C ARG A 22 10.69 3.45 -9.22
N ALA A 23 9.72 4.25 -9.69
CA ALA A 23 8.34 4.20 -9.22
C ALA A 23 7.48 3.17 -9.98
N SER A 24 7.94 2.66 -11.13
CA SER A 24 7.14 1.76 -11.99
C SER A 24 6.67 0.49 -11.27
N ASN A 25 7.48 -0.02 -10.35
CA ASN A 25 7.20 -1.30 -9.67
C ASN A 25 6.33 -1.14 -8.42
N LYS A 26 5.80 0.06 -8.16
CA LYS A 26 4.98 0.38 -6.97
C LYS A 26 3.48 0.45 -7.26
N GLY A 27 3.03 -0.17 -8.35
CA GLY A 27 1.62 -0.24 -8.70
C GLY A 27 0.81 -1.01 -7.65
N LEU A 28 -0.46 -0.63 -7.49
CA LEU A 28 -1.42 -1.39 -6.68
C LEU A 28 -1.64 -2.75 -7.34
N LYS A 29 -1.53 -3.81 -6.55
CA LYS A 29 -1.90 -5.16 -6.99
C LYS A 29 -3.42 -5.29 -6.92
N GLN A 30 -3.98 -6.07 -7.83
CA GLN A 30 -5.41 -6.39 -7.78
C GLN A 30 -5.72 -7.24 -6.56
N ALA A 31 -6.84 -6.95 -5.90
CA ALA A 31 -7.31 -7.71 -4.75
C ALA A 31 -8.22 -8.83 -5.24
N GLU A 32 -7.73 -10.06 -5.21
CA GLU A 32 -8.48 -11.28 -5.58
C GLU A 32 -9.24 -11.88 -4.39
N ASN A 33 -8.97 -11.38 -3.18
CA ASN A 33 -9.45 -11.92 -1.92
C ASN A 33 -10.78 -11.32 -1.45
N ILE A 34 -11.63 -10.90 -2.38
CA ILE A 34 -12.96 -10.34 -2.09
C ILE A 34 -14.00 -11.42 -2.37
N THR A 35 -14.78 -11.79 -1.36
CA THR A 35 -15.84 -12.82 -1.42
C THR A 35 -17.15 -12.27 -0.89
N SER A 36 -18.27 -12.86 -1.27
CA SER A 36 -19.58 -12.50 -0.74
C SER A 36 -19.77 -13.04 0.69
N CYS A 37 -20.47 -12.28 1.53
CA CYS A 37 -20.87 -12.72 2.86
C CYS A 37 -22.04 -13.71 2.76
N PRO A 38 -22.00 -14.86 3.45
CA PRO A 38 -23.08 -15.84 3.41
C PRO A 38 -24.38 -15.37 4.09
N ALA A 39 -24.32 -14.41 5.01
CA ALA A 39 -25.49 -13.92 5.74
C ALA A 39 -26.20 -12.76 5.01
N CYS A 40 -25.46 -11.74 4.59
CA CYS A 40 -26.04 -10.51 4.01
C CYS A 40 -25.71 -10.28 2.53
N GLY A 41 -24.90 -11.14 1.90
CA GLY A 41 -24.50 -10.98 0.49
C GLY A 41 -23.46 -9.88 0.21
N ASN A 42 -23.19 -8.98 1.15
CA ASN A 42 -22.21 -7.90 0.97
C ASN A 42 -20.78 -8.42 0.75
N ALA A 43 -19.98 -7.64 0.02
CA ALA A 43 -18.57 -7.94 -0.21
C ALA A 43 -17.79 -7.90 1.11
N LYS A 44 -16.98 -8.93 1.36
CA LYS A 44 -16.07 -9.04 2.48
C LYS A 44 -14.72 -9.58 2.03
N LEU A 45 -13.69 -9.40 2.87
CA LEU A 45 -12.40 -10.03 2.65
C LEU A 45 -12.45 -11.52 3.01
N MET A 46 -11.73 -12.35 2.26
CA MET A 46 -11.51 -13.76 2.60
C MET A 46 -10.88 -13.88 3.99
N HIS A 47 -11.35 -14.84 4.80
CA HIS A 47 -10.93 -15.06 6.20
C HIS A 47 -11.27 -13.95 7.20
N HIS A 48 -12.01 -12.92 6.80
CA HIS A 48 -12.51 -11.89 7.73
C HIS A 48 -14.01 -12.06 8.01
N VAL A 49 -14.42 -11.60 9.20
CA VAL A 49 -15.84 -11.42 9.57
C VAL A 49 -16.40 -10.25 8.77
N CYS A 50 -17.66 -10.37 8.34
CA CYS A 50 -18.33 -9.29 7.63
C CYS A 50 -18.54 -8.10 8.57
N ARG A 51 -18.03 -6.93 8.16
CA ARG A 51 -18.17 -5.69 8.96
C ARG A 51 -19.63 -5.27 9.13
N HIS A 52 -20.47 -5.50 8.13
CA HIS A 52 -21.89 -5.16 8.17
C HIS A 52 -22.64 -6.02 9.19
N CYS A 53 -22.54 -7.35 9.08
CA CYS A 53 -23.18 -8.26 10.03
C CYS A 53 -22.67 -8.05 11.46
N TYR A 54 -21.38 -7.76 11.63
CA TYR A 54 -20.82 -7.48 12.95
C TYR A 54 -21.41 -6.19 13.57
N GLN A 55 -21.72 -5.19 12.76
CA GLN A 55 -22.35 -3.95 13.23
C GLN A 55 -23.83 -4.13 13.59
N GLU A 56 -24.56 -5.02 12.90
CA GLU A 56 -25.97 -5.30 13.20
C GLU A 56 -26.16 -6.12 14.48
N ILE A 57 -25.22 -7.01 14.77
CA ILE A 57 -25.28 -7.91 15.94
C ILE A 57 -24.81 -7.21 17.22
N LYS A 58 -23.94 -6.20 17.08
CA LYS A 58 -23.43 -5.42 18.21
C LYS A 58 -24.45 -4.41 18.71
#